data_AF-Q8U1X9-F1
#
_entry.id   AF-Q8U1X9-F1
#
_cell.length_a   1.000
_cell.length_b   1.000
_cell.length_c   1.000
_cell.angle_alpha   90.00
_cell.angle_beta   90.00
_cell.angle_gamma   90.00
#
_symmetry.space_group_name_H-M   'P 1'
#
loop_
_entity.id
_entity.type
_entity.pdbx_description
1 polymer ?
#
loop_
_entity_poly.entity_id
_entity_poly.type
_entity_poly.pdbx_seq_one_letter_code
_entity_poly.pdbx_strand_id
1 'polypeptide(L)'
;MVFLIVPILTILGLSIHEAIGTSLACIAISSFSSAYTHLKKGKVHIKVVILKELFSIPAAVLGAYLTNDINEKILRVAFSMLLFYLAVRLTVKRRAKDSKEAKIHYERVPLVGVASGFLSGLLGISGGILNVPLFTIFVGIPIKYSIGTSSLALFFTALAGAITHLKEGNVVLSIALALAPGLIVGAYVGAIVSHRIHSDKLRVLFSALLLIIGVRMLV
;
A
#
# COMPACT_ATOMS: atom_id res chain seq x y z
N MET A 1 1.94 -7.56 4.04
CA MET A 1 3.37 -7.33 4.36
C MET A 1 3.50 -6.41 5.58
N VAL A 2 3.05 -5.15 5.53
CA VAL A 2 3.18 -4.18 6.66
C VAL A 2 2.59 -4.70 7.99
N PHE A 3 1.36 -5.21 7.94
CA PHE A 3 0.65 -5.74 9.13
C PHE A 3 1.31 -6.96 9.80
N LEU A 4 2.23 -7.63 9.12
CA LEU A 4 2.93 -8.80 9.66
C LEU A 4 4.33 -8.44 10.15
N ILE A 5 5.03 -7.53 9.45
CA ILE A 5 6.41 -7.18 9.79
C ILE A 5 6.50 -6.50 11.16
N VAL A 6 5.63 -5.53 11.45
CA VAL A 6 5.70 -4.79 12.74
C VAL A 6 5.52 -5.74 13.93
N PRO A 7 4.47 -6.57 14.03
CA PRO A 7 4.33 -7.51 15.14
C PRO A 7 5.49 -8.51 15.24
N ILE A 8 6.00 -9.01 14.11
CA ILE A 8 7.13 -9.94 14.10
C ILE A 8 8.39 -9.26 14.67
N LEU A 9 8.67 -8.02 14.26
CA LEU A 9 9.81 -7.26 14.77
C LEU A 9 9.67 -6.95 16.26
N THR A 10 8.46 -6.64 16.72
CA THR A 10 8.20 -6.42 18.16
C THR A 10 8.42 -7.70 18.98
N ILE A 11 8.00 -8.87 18.46
CA ILE A 11 8.27 -10.17 19.11
C ILE A 11 9.77 -10.49 19.15
N LEU A 12 10.53 -10.02 18.16
CA LEU A 12 11.99 -10.12 18.12
C LEU A 12 12.70 -9.14 19.08
N GLY A 13 11.95 -8.41 19.92
CA GLY A 13 12.48 -7.57 20.99
C GLY A 13 12.70 -6.10 20.61
N LEU A 14 12.27 -5.66 19.41
CA LEU A 14 12.37 -4.25 19.02
C LEU A 14 11.28 -3.43 19.70
N SER A 15 11.59 -2.18 20.03
CA SER A 15 10.57 -1.23 20.45
C SER A 15 9.57 -0.98 19.30
N ILE A 16 8.36 -0.51 19.63
CA ILE A 16 7.31 -0.22 18.64
C ILE A 16 7.80 0.82 17.60
N HIS A 17 8.52 1.84 18.06
CA HIS A 17 9.06 2.89 17.19
C HIS A 17 10.12 2.32 16.23
N GLU A 18 11.03 1.48 16.73
CA GLU A 18 12.03 0.80 15.91
C GLU A 18 11.40 -0.18 14.93
N ALA A 19 10.36 -0.91 15.34
CA ALA A 19 9.64 -1.85 14.49
C ALA A 19 8.94 -1.12 13.34
N ILE A 20 8.32 0.04 13.59
CA ILE A 20 7.70 0.88 12.57
C ILE A 20 8.75 1.39 11.57
N GLY A 21 9.81 2.04 12.06
CA GLY A 21 10.86 2.59 11.20
C GLY A 21 11.58 1.52 10.37
N THR A 22 11.94 0.39 11.00
CA THR A 22 12.57 -0.76 10.31
C THR A 22 11.62 -1.37 9.28
N SER A 23 10.32 -1.44 9.56
CA SER A 23 9.33 -1.93 8.58
C SER A 23 9.24 -1.02 7.35
N LEU A 24 9.30 0.31 7.52
CA LEU A 24 9.29 1.26 6.42
C LEU A 24 10.53 1.13 5.53
N ALA A 25 11.70 0.91 6.14
CA ALA A 25 12.93 0.59 5.40
C ALA A 25 12.78 -0.71 4.58
N CYS A 26 12.28 -1.78 5.19
CA CYS A 26 11.98 -3.04 4.51
C CYS A 26 10.97 -2.88 3.36
N ILE A 27 9.94 -2.05 3.56
CA ILE A 27 8.93 -1.75 2.54
C ILE A 27 9.56 -0.96 1.38
N ALA A 28 10.43 0.02 1.66
CA ALA A 28 11.15 0.74 0.62
C ALA A 28 11.98 -0.22 -0.25
N ILE A 29 12.73 -1.14 0.36
CA ILE A 29 13.56 -2.12 -0.35
C ILE A 29 12.70 -3.06 -1.22
N SER A 30 11.68 -3.69 -0.64
CA SER A 30 10.81 -4.63 -1.36
C SER A 30 9.99 -3.93 -2.45
N SER A 31 9.44 -2.75 -2.15
CA SER A 31 8.63 -1.98 -3.10
C SER A 31 9.48 -1.45 -4.26
N PHE A 32 10.75 -1.09 -4.03
CA PHE A 32 11.68 -0.75 -5.10
C PHE A 32 11.89 -1.93 -6.05
N SER A 33 12.17 -3.13 -5.53
CA SER A 33 12.34 -4.36 -6.34
C SER A 33 11.08 -4.71 -7.15
N SER A 34 9.90 -4.65 -6.52
CA SER A 34 8.61 -4.89 -7.20
C SER A 34 8.32 -3.80 -8.23
N ALA A 35 8.49 -2.51 -7.88
CA ALA A 35 8.24 -1.38 -8.76
C ALA A 35 9.15 -1.41 -9.98
N TYR A 36 10.45 -1.72 -9.81
CA TYR A 36 11.39 -1.89 -10.91
C TYR A 36 10.90 -2.96 -11.90
N THR A 37 10.44 -4.10 -11.40
CA THR A 37 9.89 -5.18 -12.23
C THR A 37 8.66 -4.73 -13.01
N HIS A 38 7.74 -4.00 -12.37
CA HIS A 38 6.54 -3.48 -13.01
C HIS A 38 6.83 -2.36 -14.01
N LEU A 39 7.81 -1.50 -13.73
CA LEU A 39 8.31 -0.45 -14.63
C LEU A 39 8.91 -1.06 -15.89
N LYS A 40 9.77 -2.08 -15.74
CA LYS A 40 10.37 -2.81 -16.87
C LYS A 40 9.33 -3.50 -17.76
N LYS A 41 8.16 -3.84 -17.20
CA LYS A 41 7.01 -4.41 -17.94
C LYS A 41 6.05 -3.36 -18.49
N GLY A 42 6.32 -2.06 -18.29
CA GLY A 42 5.48 -0.96 -18.76
C GLY A 42 4.08 -0.94 -18.12
N LYS A 43 3.93 -1.47 -16.90
CA LYS A 43 2.63 -1.57 -16.19
C LYS A 43 2.51 -0.58 -15.03
N VAL A 44 3.11 0.59 -15.17
CA VAL A 44 3.13 1.63 -14.14
C VAL A 44 2.73 2.96 -14.76
N HIS A 45 1.75 3.63 -14.14
CA HIS A 45 1.35 4.97 -14.54
C HIS A 45 2.04 6.02 -13.66
N ILE A 46 3.24 6.45 -14.06
CA ILE A 46 4.05 7.39 -13.28
C ILE A 46 3.30 8.69 -12.98
N LYS A 47 2.54 9.22 -13.96
CA LYS A 47 1.71 10.42 -13.77
C LYS A 47 0.69 10.28 -12.64
N VAL A 48 0.10 9.08 -12.48
CA VAL A 48 -0.84 8.78 -11.39
C VAL A 48 -0.11 8.74 -10.05
N VAL A 49 1.10 8.17 -10.02
CA VAL A 49 1.92 8.12 -8.80
C VAL A 49 2.28 9.52 -8.33
N ILE A 50 2.86 10.34 -9.20
CA ILE A 50 3.28 11.71 -8.84
C ILE A 50 2.08 12.52 -8.34
N LEU A 51 0.97 12.47 -9.09
CA LEU A 51 -0.23 13.19 -8.72
C LEU A 51 -0.80 12.68 -7.39
N LYS A 52 -0.85 11.36 -7.16
CA LYS A 52 -1.30 10.78 -5.90
C LYS A 52 -0.40 11.19 -4.73
N GLU A 53 0.92 11.07 -4.86
CA GLU A 53 1.87 11.34 -3.76
C GLU A 53 1.83 12.80 -3.34
N LEU A 54 1.66 13.74 -4.30
CA LEU A 54 1.54 15.18 -4.01
C LEU A 54 0.38 15.50 -3.05
N PHE A 55 -0.76 14.82 -3.20
CA PHE A 55 -1.91 14.99 -2.30
C PHE A 55 -1.86 14.06 -1.07
N SER A 56 -1.23 12.90 -1.21
CA SER A 56 -1.19 11.87 -0.17
C SER A 56 -0.28 12.24 0.99
N ILE A 57 0.85 12.91 0.75
CA ILE A 57 1.80 13.26 1.82
C ILE A 57 1.17 14.30 2.78
N PRO A 58 0.63 15.44 2.32
CA PRO A 58 -0.04 16.40 3.20
C PRO A 58 -1.25 15.77 3.92
N ALA A 59 -2.03 14.97 3.21
CA ALA A 59 -3.19 14.30 3.80
C ALA A 59 -2.80 13.28 4.88
N ALA A 60 -1.69 12.56 4.71
CA ALA A 60 -1.18 11.64 5.73
C ALA A 60 -0.71 12.39 6.98
N VAL A 61 -0.02 13.52 6.81
CA VAL A 61 0.38 14.37 7.94
C VAL A 61 -0.85 14.88 8.69
N LEU A 62 -1.84 15.42 7.98
CA LEU A 62 -3.11 15.87 8.58
C LEU A 62 -3.83 14.72 9.29
N GLY A 63 -3.91 13.55 8.66
CA GLY A 63 -4.52 12.35 9.25
C GLY A 63 -3.83 11.95 10.55
N ALA A 64 -2.50 11.95 10.59
CA ALA A 64 -1.73 11.62 11.79
C ALA A 64 -1.97 12.61 12.95
N TYR A 65 -2.13 13.91 12.65
CA TYR A 65 -2.45 14.91 13.68
C TYR A 65 -3.87 14.71 14.26
N LEU A 66 -4.84 14.38 13.40
CA LEU A 66 -6.25 14.19 13.78
C LEU A 66 -6.53 12.86 14.50
N THR A 67 -5.62 11.89 14.48
CA THR A 67 -5.80 10.60 15.16
C THR A 67 -6.03 10.76 16.66
N ASN A 68 -5.40 11.75 17.30
CA ASN A 68 -5.44 11.91 18.76
C ASN A 68 -6.84 12.26 19.29
N ASP A 69 -7.70 12.86 18.45
CA ASP A 69 -9.04 13.28 18.83
C ASP A 69 -10.12 12.21 18.52
N ILE A 70 -9.74 11.12 17.82
CA ILE A 70 -10.68 10.11 17.34
C ILE A 70 -10.57 8.84 18.17
N ASN A 71 -11.71 8.36 18.68
CA ASN A 71 -11.76 7.08 19.38
C ASN A 71 -11.30 5.94 18.46
N GLU A 72 -10.31 5.19 18.91
CA GLU A 72 -9.71 4.08 18.17
C GLU A 72 -10.76 3.06 17.67
N LYS A 73 -11.80 2.78 18.49
CA LYS A 73 -12.88 1.85 18.07
C LYS A 73 -13.63 2.36 16.85
N ILE A 74 -13.93 3.66 16.80
CA ILE A 74 -14.63 4.28 15.66
C ILE A 74 -13.75 4.18 14.42
N LEU A 75 -12.46 4.47 14.55
CA LEU A 75 -11.52 4.41 13.45
C LEU A 75 -11.37 2.99 12.88
N ARG A 76 -11.19 1.98 13.74
CA ARG A 76 -11.11 0.57 13.35
C ARG A 76 -12.39 0.10 12.65
N VAL A 77 -13.56 0.44 13.19
CA VAL A 77 -14.86 0.07 12.60
C VAL A 77 -15.07 0.75 11.24
N ALA A 78 -14.82 2.05 11.15
CA ALA A 78 -14.95 2.81 9.90
C ALA A 78 -14.04 2.24 8.79
N PHE A 79 -12.80 1.90 9.15
CA PHE A 79 -11.87 1.30 8.20
C PHE A 79 -12.27 -0.12 7.81
N SER A 80 -12.76 -0.92 8.75
CA SER A 80 -13.29 -2.27 8.46
C SER A 80 -14.44 -2.20 7.46
N MET A 81 -15.39 -1.27 7.66
CA MET A 81 -16.48 -1.03 6.71
C MET A 81 -15.96 -0.62 5.33
N LEU A 82 -14.95 0.26 5.26
CA LEU A 82 -14.31 0.65 4.01
C LEU A 82 -13.66 -0.55 3.30
N LEU A 83 -12.91 -1.38 4.03
CA LEU A 83 -12.26 -2.57 3.46
C LEU A 83 -13.29 -3.58 2.93
N PHE A 84 -14.38 -3.83 3.67
CA PHE A 84 -15.48 -4.66 3.20
C PHE A 84 -16.12 -4.08 1.93
N TYR A 85 -16.40 -2.78 1.91
CA TYR A 85 -16.92 -2.09 0.73
C TYR A 85 -15.98 -2.24 -0.48
N LEU A 86 -14.68 -2.00 -0.30
CA LEU A 86 -13.69 -2.16 -1.37
C LEU A 86 -13.57 -3.60 -1.84
N ALA A 87 -13.62 -4.59 -0.95
CA ALA A 87 -13.59 -6.01 -1.30
C ALA A 87 -14.80 -6.41 -2.17
N VAL A 88 -16.01 -6.02 -1.75
CA VAL A 88 -17.25 -6.29 -2.50
C VAL A 88 -17.18 -5.61 -3.87
N ARG A 89 -16.83 -4.32 -3.91
CA ARG A 89 -16.74 -3.55 -5.16
C ARG A 89 -15.68 -4.09 -6.10
N LEU A 90 -14.54 -4.52 -5.56
CA LEU A 90 -13.46 -5.12 -6.33
C LEU A 90 -13.94 -6.41 -6.98
N THR A 91 -14.75 -7.22 -6.29
CA THR A 91 -15.29 -8.50 -6.78
C THR A 91 -16.40 -8.32 -7.82
N VAL A 92 -17.35 -7.41 -7.57
CA VAL A 92 -18.55 -7.23 -8.41
C VAL A 92 -18.25 -6.53 -9.74
N LYS A 93 -17.26 -5.63 -9.80
CA LYS A 93 -16.94 -4.86 -11.02
C LYS A 93 -16.15 -5.71 -12.02
N ARG A 94 -16.86 -6.53 -12.82
CA ARG A 94 -16.28 -7.42 -13.84
C ARG A 94 -15.86 -6.63 -15.09
N ARG A 95 -14.65 -6.93 -15.60
CA ARG A 95 -14.02 -6.40 -16.84
C ARG A 95 -13.82 -4.88 -16.92
N ALA A 96 -12.63 -4.42 -16.52
CA ALA A 96 -11.87 -3.58 -17.45
C ALA A 96 -11.05 -4.56 -18.29
N LYS A 97 -11.22 -4.57 -19.62
CA LYS A 97 -10.33 -5.32 -20.52
C LYS A 97 -8.89 -4.92 -20.15
N ASP A 98 -7.94 -5.86 -20.17
CA ASP A 98 -6.49 -5.63 -19.91
C ASP A 98 -5.85 -4.70 -21.00
N SER A 99 -6.63 -3.75 -21.53
CA SER A 99 -6.27 -2.79 -22.55
C SER A 99 -5.52 -1.64 -21.89
N LYS A 100 -4.34 -1.36 -22.41
CA LYS A 100 -3.47 -0.21 -22.10
C LYS A 100 -4.21 1.14 -22.26
N GLU A 101 -5.35 1.14 -22.95
CA GLU A 101 -6.22 2.28 -23.30
C GLU A 101 -7.47 2.42 -22.42
N ALA A 102 -7.52 1.80 -21.24
CA ALA A 102 -8.56 2.16 -20.27
C ALA A 102 -8.50 3.68 -20.04
N LYS A 103 -9.60 4.40 -20.27
CA LYS A 103 -9.69 5.85 -20.01
C LYS A 103 -9.40 6.10 -18.54
N ILE A 104 -8.18 6.58 -18.24
CA ILE A 104 -7.76 6.88 -16.87
C ILE A 104 -8.43 8.17 -16.44
N HIS A 105 -9.24 8.10 -15.38
CA HIS A 105 -9.89 9.27 -14.79
C HIS A 105 -8.92 10.01 -13.88
N TYR A 106 -7.99 10.78 -14.47
CA TYR A 106 -6.97 11.56 -13.74
C TYR A 106 -7.57 12.52 -12.71
N GLU A 107 -8.76 13.05 -12.98
CA GLU A 107 -9.52 13.93 -12.08
C GLU A 107 -9.80 13.30 -10.71
N ARG A 108 -9.86 11.96 -10.63
CA ARG A 108 -10.13 11.24 -9.38
C ARG A 108 -8.88 10.89 -8.59
N VAL A 109 -7.69 11.06 -9.19
CA VAL A 109 -6.42 10.73 -8.55
C VAL A 109 -6.14 11.60 -7.32
N PRO A 110 -6.39 12.92 -7.31
CA PRO A 110 -6.26 13.74 -6.10
C PRO A 110 -7.14 13.22 -4.96
N LEU A 111 -8.41 12.89 -5.23
CA LEU A 111 -9.34 12.34 -4.24
C LEU A 111 -8.81 11.01 -3.66
N VAL A 112 -8.31 10.12 -4.51
CA VAL A 112 -7.67 8.88 -4.06
C VAL A 112 -6.42 9.17 -3.22
N GLY A 113 -5.61 10.15 -3.60
CA GLY A 113 -4.42 10.57 -2.86
C GLY A 113 -4.77 11.10 -1.47
N VAL A 114 -5.72 12.01 -1.37
CA VAL A 114 -6.20 12.54 -0.09
C VAL A 114 -6.78 11.42 0.77
N ALA A 115 -7.70 10.62 0.24
CA ALA A 115 -8.34 9.55 1.00
C ALA A 115 -7.33 8.49 1.48
N SER A 116 -6.48 8.00 0.58
CA SER A 116 -5.46 6.99 0.94
C SER A 116 -4.42 7.55 1.90
N GLY A 117 -3.95 8.79 1.68
CA GLY A 117 -3.00 9.45 2.56
C GLY A 117 -3.58 9.69 3.95
N PHE A 118 -4.76 10.29 4.03
CA PHE A 118 -5.44 10.56 5.29
C PHE A 118 -5.69 9.30 6.11
N LEU A 119 -6.23 8.25 5.48
CA LEU A 119 -6.43 6.95 6.15
C LEU A 119 -5.11 6.29 6.55
N SER A 120 -4.07 6.45 5.73
CA SER A 120 -2.72 5.93 6.02
C SER A 120 -2.11 6.64 7.24
N GLY A 121 -2.28 7.96 7.34
CA GLY A 121 -1.87 8.75 8.49
C GLY A 121 -2.66 8.43 9.76
N LEU A 122 -3.99 8.29 9.64
CA LEU A 122 -4.85 7.95 10.77
C LEU A 122 -4.49 6.62 11.42
N LEU A 123 -4.24 5.60 10.60
CA LEU A 123 -4.03 4.24 11.06
C LEU A 123 -2.56 3.88 11.27
N GLY A 124 -1.64 4.76 10.85
CA GLY A 124 -0.20 4.44 10.79
C GLY A 124 0.16 3.30 9.83
N ILE A 125 -0.76 2.89 8.95
CA ILE A 125 -0.55 1.81 7.99
C ILE A 125 -0.15 2.42 6.66
N SER A 126 0.99 2.02 6.11
CA SER A 126 1.42 2.42 4.76
C SER A 126 0.35 2.05 3.71
N GLY A 127 -0.29 3.03 3.07
CA GLY A 127 -1.55 2.93 2.31
C GLY A 127 -1.59 2.00 1.08
N GLY A 128 -0.56 1.17 0.85
CA GLY A 128 -0.46 0.25 -0.29
C GLY A 128 -1.59 -0.76 -0.42
N ILE A 129 -2.21 -1.18 0.70
CA ILE A 129 -3.36 -2.11 0.68
C ILE A 129 -4.61 -1.48 0.05
N LEU A 130 -4.75 -0.16 0.21
CA LEU A 130 -5.88 0.62 -0.29
C LEU A 130 -5.61 1.11 -1.71
N ASN A 131 -4.37 1.41 -2.05
CA ASN A 131 -4.01 1.98 -3.34
C ASN A 131 -4.44 1.10 -4.52
N VAL A 132 -4.22 -0.22 -4.45
CA VAL A 132 -4.62 -1.14 -5.53
C VAL A 132 -6.13 -1.09 -5.81
N PRO A 133 -7.03 -1.37 -4.83
CA PRO A 133 -8.47 -1.29 -5.08
C PRO A 133 -8.94 0.14 -5.40
N LEU A 134 -8.35 1.18 -4.79
CA LEU A 134 -8.71 2.57 -5.09
C LEU A 134 -8.40 2.94 -6.55
N PHE A 135 -7.21 2.60 -7.05
CA PHE A 135 -6.84 2.81 -8.44
C PHE A 135 -7.71 1.99 -9.40
N THR A 136 -8.03 0.74 -9.06
CA THR A 136 -8.88 -0.11 -9.92
C THR A 136 -10.32 0.37 -9.95
N ILE A 137 -10.91 0.75 -8.81
CA ILE A 137 -12.34 1.05 -8.69
C ILE A 137 -12.64 2.50 -9.12
N PHE A 138 -11.86 3.46 -8.61
CA PHE A 138 -12.16 4.89 -8.75
C PHE A 138 -11.47 5.51 -9.97
N VAL A 139 -10.19 5.20 -10.19
CA VAL A 139 -9.41 5.75 -11.32
C VAL A 139 -9.64 4.97 -12.62
N GLY A 140 -10.04 3.70 -12.51
CA GLY A 140 -10.37 2.84 -13.66
C GLY A 140 -9.15 2.13 -14.27
N ILE A 141 -8.05 2.05 -13.53
CA ILE A 141 -6.81 1.40 -13.98
C ILE A 141 -6.99 -0.13 -13.89
N PRO A 142 -6.59 -0.92 -14.91
CA PRO A 142 -6.68 -2.38 -14.81
C PRO A 142 -5.82 -2.91 -13.65
N ILE A 143 -6.28 -3.95 -12.96
CA ILE A 143 -5.68 -4.39 -11.68
C ILE A 143 -4.17 -4.66 -11.77
N LYS A 144 -3.68 -5.23 -12.89
CA LYS A 144 -2.24 -5.48 -13.10
C LYS A 144 -1.41 -4.19 -13.16
N TYR A 145 -2.00 -3.12 -13.69
CA TYR A 145 -1.41 -1.78 -13.71
C TYR A 145 -1.57 -1.07 -12.37
N SER A 146 -2.68 -1.29 -11.66
CA SER A 146 -2.88 -0.78 -10.29
C SER A 146 -1.87 -1.36 -9.32
N ILE A 147 -1.53 -2.65 -9.43
CA ILE A 147 -0.49 -3.30 -8.62
C ILE A 147 0.86 -2.60 -8.85
N GLY A 148 1.29 -2.46 -10.11
CA GLY A 148 2.56 -1.82 -10.43
C GLY A 148 2.62 -0.35 -10.02
N THR A 149 1.55 0.40 -10.28
CA THR A 149 1.41 1.81 -9.91
C THR A 149 1.43 1.98 -8.38
N SER A 150 0.77 1.08 -7.66
CA SER A 150 0.78 1.05 -6.19
C SER A 150 2.16 0.72 -5.62
N SER A 151 2.90 -0.23 -6.20
CA SER A 151 4.26 -0.55 -5.73
C SER A 151 5.20 0.64 -5.83
N LEU A 152 5.13 1.40 -6.93
CA LEU A 152 5.93 2.61 -7.09
C LEU A 152 5.51 3.72 -6.12
N ALA A 153 4.21 3.94 -5.93
CA ALA A 153 3.72 4.89 -4.92
C ALA A 153 4.19 4.50 -3.51
N LEU A 154 4.08 3.22 -3.17
CA LEU A 154 4.50 2.69 -1.87
C LEU A 154 6.00 2.85 -1.63
N PHE A 155 6.83 2.73 -2.68
CA PHE A 155 8.27 3.02 -2.57
C PHE A 155 8.52 4.45 -2.11
N PHE A 156 7.91 5.45 -2.74
CA PHE A 156 8.11 6.85 -2.35
C PHE A 156 7.58 7.15 -0.96
N THR A 157 6.37 6.70 -0.62
CA THR A 157 5.80 6.90 0.71
C THR A 157 6.65 6.23 1.80
N ALA A 158 7.08 4.98 1.58
CA ALA A 158 7.88 4.24 2.55
C ALA A 158 9.30 4.79 2.67
N LEU A 159 9.89 5.26 1.57
CA LEU A 159 11.20 5.91 1.59
C LEU A 159 11.15 7.21 2.40
N ALA A 160 10.14 8.05 2.19
CA ALA A 160 9.95 9.26 2.97
C ALA A 160 9.81 8.95 4.47
N GLY A 161 8.96 7.98 4.82
CA GLY A 161 8.79 7.56 6.22
C GLY A 161 10.06 6.94 6.82
N ALA A 162 10.76 6.09 6.07
CA ALA A 162 12.01 5.48 6.52
C ALA A 162 13.10 6.54 6.77
N ILE A 163 13.21 7.57 5.92
CA ILE A 163 14.16 8.68 6.13
C ILE A 163 13.84 9.45 7.42
N THR A 164 12.56 9.74 7.68
CA THR A 164 12.15 10.41 8.92
C THR A 164 12.53 9.59 10.14
N HIS A 165 12.17 8.31 10.18
CA HIS A 165 12.53 7.44 11.31
C HIS A 165 14.03 7.19 11.42
N LEU A 166 14.77 7.20 10.31
CA LEU A 166 16.22 7.05 10.33
C LEU A 166 16.89 8.26 11.00
N LYS A 167 16.36 9.47 10.76
CA LYS A 167 16.83 10.70 11.43
C LYS A 167 16.53 10.70 12.94
N GLU A 168 15.46 10.04 13.35
CA GLU A 168 15.08 9.86 14.76
C GLU A 168 15.82 8.71 15.46
N GLY A 169 16.65 7.94 14.74
CA GLY A 169 17.33 6.75 15.29
C GLY A 169 16.42 5.53 15.45
N ASN A 170 15.20 5.57 14.92
CA ASN A 170 14.16 4.53 15.04
C ASN A 170 14.27 3.43 13.96
N VAL A 171 15.44 3.21 13.36
CA VAL A 171 15.63 2.23 12.28
C VAL A 171 16.80 1.31 12.60
N VAL A 172 16.51 0.02 12.77
CA VAL A 172 17.54 -1.01 12.99
C VAL A 172 18.02 -1.51 11.64
N LEU A 173 19.02 -0.82 11.10
CA LEU A 173 19.52 -1.06 9.74
C LEU A 173 20.11 -2.47 9.56
N SER A 174 20.69 -3.06 10.60
CA SER A 174 21.21 -4.42 10.58
C SER A 174 20.12 -5.46 10.24
N ILE A 175 18.94 -5.31 10.83
CA ILE A 175 17.78 -6.19 10.56
C ILE A 175 17.22 -5.93 9.17
N ALA A 176 17.07 -4.65 8.79
CA ALA A 176 16.59 -4.31 7.45
C ALA A 176 17.50 -4.89 6.35
N LEU A 177 18.82 -4.83 6.53
CA LEU A 177 19.81 -5.39 5.61
C LEU A 177 19.82 -6.92 5.62
N ALA A 178 19.67 -7.55 6.79
CA ALA A 178 19.55 -9.01 6.87
C ALA A 178 18.30 -9.54 6.14
N LEU A 179 17.19 -8.80 6.20
CA LEU A 179 15.94 -9.15 5.52
C LEU A 179 15.95 -8.76 4.03
N ALA A 180 16.77 -7.78 3.63
CA ALA A 180 16.83 -7.25 2.27
C ALA A 180 16.90 -8.32 1.16
N PRO A 181 17.80 -9.32 1.18
CA PRO A 181 17.87 -10.30 0.09
C PRO A 181 16.56 -11.09 -0.07
N GLY A 182 15.96 -11.56 1.03
CA GLY A 182 14.67 -12.26 1.00
C GLY A 182 13.53 -11.37 0.51
N LEU A 183 13.52 -10.09 0.94
CA LEU A 183 12.54 -9.10 0.51
C LEU A 183 12.66 -8.77 -0.97
N ILE A 184 13.88 -8.61 -1.49
CA ILE A 184 14.15 -8.31 -2.89
C ILE A 184 13.71 -9.48 -3.77
N VAL A 185 14.13 -10.71 -3.43
CA VAL A 185 13.78 -11.91 -4.20
C VAL A 185 12.28 -12.17 -4.14
N GLY A 186 11.67 -12.11 -2.96
CA GLY A 186 10.23 -12.31 -2.79
C GLY A 186 9.39 -11.28 -3.54
N ALA A 187 9.78 -9.99 -3.49
CA ALA A 187 9.09 -8.93 -4.21
C ALA A 187 9.26 -9.05 -5.73
N TYR A 188 10.45 -9.43 -6.19
CA TYR A 188 10.75 -9.65 -7.61
C TYR A 188 9.93 -10.82 -8.18
N VAL A 189 9.99 -11.98 -7.52
CA VAL A 189 9.23 -13.17 -7.90
C VAL A 189 7.74 -12.89 -7.84
N GLY A 190 7.26 -12.26 -6.76
CA GLY A 190 5.86 -11.87 -6.61
C GLY A 190 5.38 -10.96 -7.74
N ALA A 191 6.19 -9.97 -8.13
CA ALA A 191 5.87 -9.08 -9.25
C ALA A 191 5.79 -9.84 -10.59
N ILE A 192 6.72 -10.76 -10.87
CA ILE A 192 6.68 -11.61 -12.07
C ILE A 192 5.42 -12.48 -12.08
N VAL A 193 5.17 -13.19 -10.98
CA VAL A 193 4.02 -14.10 -10.85
C VAL A 193 2.71 -13.34 -11.04
N SER A 194 2.60 -12.12 -10.49
CA SER A 194 1.43 -11.26 -10.65
C SER A 194 1.08 -11.01 -12.13
N HIS A 195 2.07 -10.95 -13.02
CA HIS A 195 1.85 -10.72 -14.43
C HIS A 195 1.38 -11.96 -15.18
N ARG A 196 1.67 -13.16 -14.67
CA ARG A 196 1.24 -14.44 -15.23
C ARG A 196 -0.17 -14.84 -14.77
N ILE A 197 -0.62 -14.32 -13.63
CA ILE A 197 -1.96 -14.60 -13.11
C ILE A 197 -3.02 -13.81 -13.89
N HIS A 198 -4.17 -14.47 -14.14
CA HIS A 198 -5.33 -13.83 -14.75
C HIS A 198 -5.88 -12.71 -13.86
N SER A 199 -6.30 -11.59 -14.45
CA SER A 199 -6.76 -10.40 -13.72
C SER A 199 -7.93 -10.69 -12.77
N ASP A 200 -8.81 -11.64 -13.11
CA ASP A 200 -9.90 -12.05 -12.22
C ASP A 200 -9.42 -12.81 -10.98
N LYS A 201 -8.39 -13.66 -11.10
CA LYS A 201 -7.79 -14.34 -9.95
C LYS A 201 -7.08 -13.35 -9.03
N LEU A 202 -6.36 -12.37 -9.59
CA LEU A 202 -5.75 -11.28 -8.80
C LEU A 202 -6.81 -10.49 -8.04
N ARG A 203 -7.94 -10.20 -8.69
CA ARG A 203 -9.06 -9.48 -8.08
C ARG A 203 -9.64 -10.22 -6.88
N VAL A 204 -9.86 -11.53 -7.02
CA VAL A 204 -10.33 -12.38 -5.92
C VAL A 204 -9.29 -12.43 -4.80
N LEU A 205 -8.00 -12.56 -5.12
CA LEU A 205 -6.93 -12.60 -4.12
C LEU A 205 -6.86 -11.28 -3.32
N PHE A 206 -6.90 -10.13 -3.99
CA PHE A 206 -6.93 -8.84 -3.31
C PHE A 206 -8.21 -8.64 -2.51
N SER A 207 -9.37 -9.06 -3.03
CA SER A 207 -10.65 -9.02 -2.30
C SER A 207 -10.58 -9.84 -1.00
N ALA A 208 -10.10 -11.09 -1.07
CA ALA A 208 -9.90 -11.94 0.09
C ALA A 208 -8.94 -11.30 1.11
N LEU A 209 -7.84 -10.69 0.65
CA LEU A 209 -6.90 -10.00 1.51
C LEU A 209 -7.52 -8.77 2.19
N LEU A 210 -8.37 -8.00 1.51
CA LEU A 210 -9.12 -6.90 2.12
C LEU A 210 -10.12 -7.41 3.17
N LEU A 211 -10.83 -8.51 2.90
CA LEU A 211 -11.74 -9.14 3.87
C LEU A 211 -11.01 -9.61 5.12
N ILE A 212 -9.88 -10.30 4.96
CA ILE A 212 -9.06 -10.80 6.07
C ILE A 212 -8.62 -9.64 6.97
N ILE A 213 -8.15 -8.54 6.37
CA ILE A 213 -7.70 -7.37 7.13
C ILE A 213 -8.89 -6.67 7.79
N GLY A 214 -10.02 -6.54 7.09
CA GLY A 214 -11.25 -5.97 7.66
C GLY A 214 -11.72 -6.74 8.89
N VAL A 215 -11.72 -8.07 8.84
CA VAL A 215 -12.05 -8.91 10.00
C VAL A 215 -11.02 -8.75 11.12
N ARG A 216 -9.72 -8.75 10.79
CA ARG A 216 -8.64 -8.55 11.77
C ARG A 216 -8.66 -7.20 12.47
N MET A 217 -9.31 -6.18 11.90
CA MET A 217 -9.46 -4.88 12.57
C MET A 217 -10.67 -4.82 13.50
N LEU A 218 -11.61 -5.77 13.42
CA LEU A 218 -12.76 -5.88 14.32
C LEU A 218 -12.46 -6.67 15.60
N VAL A 219 -11.47 -7.57 15.55
CA VAL A 219 -11.00 -8.40 16.67
C VAL A 219 -9.83 -7.72 17.37
#